data_AF-A0A0S4PT50-F1
#
_entry.id   AF-A0A0S4PT50-F1
#
_cell.length_a   1.000
_cell.length_b   1.000
_cell.length_c   1.000
_cell.angle_alpha   90.00
_cell.angle_beta   90.00
_cell.angle_gamma   90.00
#
_symmetry.space_group_name_H-M   'P 1'
#
loop_
_entity.id
_entity.type
_entity.pdbx_description
1 polymer ?
#
loop_
_entity_poly.entity_id
_entity_poly.type
_entity_poly.pdbx_seq_one_letter_code
_entity_poly.pdbx_strand_id
1 'polypeptide(L)'
;MENKKESKELTPQEKRNKELYDVLSSCLDAPKEELESLKAKVLALIEKGAVIDKEKISELEAYVSDLEQEYWDDSAVYAGRSAKDTEEYALLQILKKLTKAKDKAKAFDSLFTPKTSQSKGVTYQPKTKAALKKLIKDESIYLGDIDVSGVSDFTNLFDKSKRKDFSGIEKWNVSHIKDMSFCFVEARHFNHDIGSWDVSNVEDMRFMFHCAIRFNQPLESWNVSKVKDMWGMFEGASQFNQPLEKWDVSNVEYAANMFAHAKKFNQPLDKWNLCKAKKIYQMFWNAKKFNQNLDSWGDKLPEGCKIGYWFKFVAFSPIDGEDKKPKWFVTTEDGLLKKN
;
A
#
# COMPACT_ATOMS: atom_id res chain seq x y z
N MET A 1 20.89 30.04 31.98
CA MET A 1 21.84 29.60 30.93
C MET A 1 21.13 28.57 30.10
N GLU A 2 20.62 28.98 28.95
CA GLU A 2 19.97 28.08 27.98
C GLU A 2 21.02 27.11 27.43
N ASN A 3 20.77 25.82 27.61
CA ASN A 3 21.56 24.74 27.02
C ASN A 3 21.33 24.74 25.50
N LYS A 4 22.15 25.48 24.77
CA LYS A 4 22.34 25.26 23.34
C LYS A 4 22.93 23.86 23.18
N LYS A 5 22.11 22.88 22.84
CA LYS A 5 22.58 21.61 22.24
C LYS A 5 23.27 21.98 20.93
N GLU A 6 24.58 22.15 20.96
CA GLU A 6 25.40 22.20 19.75
C GLU A 6 25.18 20.89 18.99
N SER A 7 24.59 20.99 17.80
CA SER A 7 24.50 19.86 16.88
C SER A 7 25.92 19.54 16.40
N LYS A 8 26.57 18.58 17.06
CA LYS A 8 27.89 18.09 16.66
C LYS A 8 27.82 17.60 15.21
N GLU A 9 28.68 18.13 14.35
CA GLU A 9 28.72 17.72 12.95
C GLU A 9 29.19 16.26 12.84
N LEU A 10 28.44 15.43 12.10
CA LEU A 10 28.77 14.02 11.92
C LEU A 10 30.10 13.88 11.17
N THR A 11 30.96 12.99 11.65
CA THR A 11 32.17 12.57 10.95
C THR A 11 31.83 11.91 9.60
N PRO A 12 32.77 11.84 8.64
CA PRO A 12 32.54 11.15 7.38
C PRO A 12 32.10 9.68 7.53
N GLN A 13 32.57 9.00 8.58
CA GLN A 13 32.18 7.64 8.91
C GLN A 13 30.74 7.58 9.43
N GLU A 14 30.37 8.46 10.36
CA GLU A 14 29.00 8.55 10.89
C GLU A 14 28.00 8.93 9.79
N LYS A 15 28.37 9.81 8.86
CA LYS A 15 27.56 10.14 7.66
C LYS A 15 27.29 8.88 6.81
N ARG A 16 28.31 8.05 6.55
CA ARG A 16 28.15 6.77 5.81
C ARG A 16 27.30 5.74 6.57
N ASN A 17 27.50 5.62 7.89
CA ASN A 17 26.71 4.71 8.71
C ASN A 17 25.24 5.13 8.70
N LYS A 18 24.96 6.43 8.82
CA LYS A 18 23.61 6.99 8.71
C LYS A 18 22.98 6.67 7.35
N GLU A 19 23.71 6.89 6.25
CA GLU A 19 23.24 6.57 4.91
C GLU A 19 22.91 5.06 4.77
N LEU A 20 23.75 4.19 5.33
CA LEU A 20 23.47 2.75 5.37
C LEU A 20 22.15 2.44 6.10
N TYR A 21 21.90 3.08 7.24
CA TYR A 21 20.63 2.90 7.96
C TYR A 21 19.43 3.44 7.19
N ASP A 22 19.56 4.59 6.55
CA ASP A 22 18.50 5.18 5.74
C ASP A 22 18.14 4.28 4.55
N VAL A 23 19.14 3.68 3.90
CA VAL A 23 18.94 2.71 2.81
C VAL A 23 18.31 1.42 3.34
N LEU A 24 18.77 0.87 4.48
CA LEU A 24 18.19 -0.34 5.08
C LEU A 24 16.74 -0.13 5.56
N SER A 25 16.43 1.04 6.11
CA SER A 25 15.07 1.45 6.43
C SER A 25 14.22 1.55 5.16
N SER A 26 14.77 2.13 4.09
CA SER A 26 14.09 2.17 2.78
C SER A 26 13.81 0.77 2.22
N CYS A 27 14.67 -0.23 2.49
CA CYS A 27 14.43 -1.62 2.10
C CYS A 27 13.21 -2.22 2.79
N LEU A 28 12.84 -1.76 3.99
CA LEU A 28 11.68 -2.28 4.69
C LEU A 28 10.46 -2.14 3.82
N ASP A 29 10.22 -0.96 3.23
CA ASP A 29 9.04 -0.58 2.45
C ASP A 29 9.19 -0.64 0.92
N ALA A 30 10.37 -0.97 0.43
CA ALA A 30 10.63 -1.06 -0.99
C ALA A 30 9.75 -2.12 -1.69
N PRO A 31 9.26 -1.84 -2.90
CA PRO A 31 8.69 -2.86 -3.78
C PRO A 31 9.79 -3.84 -4.23
N LYS A 32 9.39 -5.05 -4.64
CA LYS A 32 10.32 -6.15 -4.95
C LYS A 32 11.33 -5.77 -6.04
N GLU A 33 10.89 -4.99 -7.01
CA GLU A 33 11.66 -4.55 -8.17
C GLU A 33 12.77 -3.56 -7.78
N GLU A 34 12.60 -2.83 -6.67
CA GLU A 34 13.60 -1.88 -6.16
C GLU A 34 14.61 -2.56 -5.21
N LEU A 35 14.30 -3.75 -4.67
CA LEU A 35 15.14 -4.44 -3.68
C LEU A 35 16.54 -4.78 -4.20
N GLU A 36 16.70 -5.16 -5.47
CA GLU A 36 18.03 -5.45 -6.03
C GLU A 36 18.90 -4.18 -6.15
N SER A 37 18.29 -3.05 -6.51
CA SER A 37 18.98 -1.76 -6.56
C SER A 37 19.39 -1.31 -5.15
N LEU A 38 18.50 -1.47 -4.16
CA LEU A 38 18.79 -1.15 -2.77
C LEU A 38 19.84 -2.09 -2.17
N LYS A 39 19.79 -3.38 -2.49
CA LYS A 39 20.82 -4.36 -2.14
C LYS A 39 22.19 -3.91 -2.63
N ALA A 40 22.29 -3.50 -3.89
CA ALA A 40 23.54 -3.00 -4.46
C ALA A 40 24.06 -1.76 -3.70
N LYS A 41 23.17 -0.82 -3.33
CA LYS A 41 23.55 0.36 -2.51
C LYS A 41 24.04 -0.05 -1.12
N VAL A 42 23.36 -0.97 -0.45
CA VAL A 42 23.76 -1.49 0.87
C VAL A 42 25.16 -2.10 0.81
N LEU A 43 25.41 -2.96 -0.18
CA LEU A 43 26.70 -3.62 -0.35
C LEU A 43 27.81 -2.62 -0.66
N ALA A 44 27.55 -1.65 -1.56
CA ALA A 44 28.52 -0.60 -1.89
C ALA A 44 28.86 0.30 -0.69
N LEU A 45 27.89 0.60 0.19
CA LEU A 45 28.15 1.36 1.41
C LEU A 45 29.04 0.59 2.38
N ILE A 46 28.77 -0.72 2.55
CA ILE A 46 29.59 -1.61 3.39
C ILE A 46 31.02 -1.71 2.84
N GLU A 47 31.19 -1.85 1.52
CA GLU A 47 32.50 -1.85 0.86
C GLU A 47 33.28 -0.53 1.05
N LYS A 48 32.57 0.60 1.08
CA LYS A 48 33.12 1.93 1.41
C LYS A 48 33.40 2.11 2.91
N GLY A 49 33.29 1.05 3.70
CA GLY A 49 33.60 1.02 5.12
C GLY A 49 32.46 1.49 6.02
N ALA A 50 31.21 1.58 5.54
CA ALA A 50 30.07 1.76 6.44
C ALA A 50 29.97 0.57 7.41
N VAL A 51 29.78 0.86 8.69
CA VAL A 51 29.69 -0.15 9.74
C VAL A 51 28.32 -0.10 10.38
N ILE A 52 27.79 -1.29 10.69
CA ILE A 52 26.62 -1.43 11.55
C ILE A 52 27.12 -1.32 12.98
N ASP A 53 26.86 -0.18 13.59
CA ASP A 53 27.30 0.14 14.94
C ASP A 53 26.58 -0.73 15.98
N LYS A 54 27.35 -1.24 16.94
CA LYS A 54 26.81 -1.97 18.09
C LYS A 54 25.95 -1.05 18.96
N GLU A 55 26.34 0.22 19.10
CA GLU A 55 25.58 1.21 19.84
C GLU A 55 24.19 1.39 19.23
N LYS A 56 24.10 1.45 17.89
CA LYS A 56 22.81 1.58 17.22
C LYS A 56 21.90 0.36 17.42
N ILE A 57 22.48 -0.84 17.45
CA ILE A 57 21.74 -2.06 17.78
C ILE A 57 21.23 -1.98 19.22
N SER A 58 22.08 -1.59 20.18
CA SER A 58 21.70 -1.45 21.60
C SER A 58 20.60 -0.40 21.81
N GLU A 59 20.67 0.74 21.12
CA GLU A 59 19.61 1.76 21.13
C GLU A 59 18.26 1.20 20.68
N LEU A 60 18.25 0.47 19.56
CA LEU A 60 17.04 -0.15 19.04
C LEU A 60 16.54 -1.28 19.93
N GLU A 61 17.43 -2.05 20.56
CA GLU A 61 17.05 -3.06 21.56
C GLU A 61 16.37 -2.43 22.77
N ALA A 62 16.94 -1.36 23.31
CA ALA A 62 16.35 -0.61 24.42
C ALA A 62 14.98 -0.04 24.03
N TYR A 63 14.89 0.62 22.88
CA TYR A 63 13.63 1.18 22.38
C TYR A 63 12.53 0.13 22.19
N VAL A 64 12.86 -1.00 21.55
CA VAL A 64 11.91 -2.11 21.37
C VAL A 64 11.50 -2.70 22.71
N SER A 65 12.42 -2.85 23.67
CA SER A 65 12.12 -3.36 25.01
C SER A 65 11.20 -2.43 25.79
N ASP A 66 11.43 -1.12 25.71
CA ASP A 66 10.59 -0.11 26.35
C ASP A 66 9.18 -0.12 25.73
N LEU A 67 9.08 -0.25 24.40
CA LEU A 67 7.79 -0.42 23.72
C LEU A 67 7.06 -1.71 24.13
N GLU A 68 7.78 -2.83 24.27
CA GLU A 68 7.19 -4.08 24.76
C GLU A 68 6.63 -3.93 26.17
N GLN A 69 7.35 -3.21 27.05
CA GLN A 69 6.92 -2.92 28.41
C GLN A 69 5.72 -1.95 28.45
N GLU A 70 5.76 -0.87 27.67
CA GLU A 70 4.64 0.07 27.53
C GLU A 70 3.36 -0.64 27.08
N TYR A 71 3.46 -1.53 26.09
CA TYR A 71 2.32 -2.31 25.61
C TYR A 71 1.82 -3.33 26.62
N TRP A 72 2.64 -3.73 27.59
CA TRP A 72 2.28 -4.65 28.66
C TRP A 72 1.65 -3.92 29.86
N ASP A 73 2.15 -2.74 30.21
CA ASP A 73 1.72 -1.97 31.38
C ASP A 73 0.42 -1.19 31.15
N ASP A 74 0.04 -0.98 29.89
CA ASP A 74 -1.24 -0.39 29.49
C ASP A 74 -2.38 -1.40 29.74
N SER A 75 -2.68 -1.59 31.03
CA SER A 75 -3.68 -2.49 31.61
C SER A 75 -5.15 -2.11 31.30
N ALA A 76 -5.36 -1.39 30.20
CA ALA A 76 -6.65 -1.12 29.60
C ALA A 76 -6.60 -1.33 28.07
N VAL A 77 -6.84 -2.58 27.66
CA VAL A 77 -7.58 -2.94 26.43
C VAL A 77 -6.99 -2.39 25.11
N TYR A 78 -6.13 -3.11 24.36
CA TYR A 78 -6.11 -2.91 22.89
C TYR A 78 -5.58 -4.06 22.00
N ALA A 79 -6.49 -4.56 21.16
CA ALA A 79 -6.42 -5.00 19.76
C ALA A 79 -5.16 -5.67 19.14
N GLY A 80 -4.32 -6.36 19.90
CA GLY A 80 -3.26 -7.20 19.31
C GLY A 80 -2.06 -6.43 18.74
N ARG A 81 -1.70 -5.31 19.36
CA ARG A 81 -0.43 -4.60 19.09
C ARG A 81 0.76 -5.41 19.62
N SER A 82 1.85 -5.47 18.87
CA SER A 82 3.11 -6.08 19.29
C SER A 82 4.26 -5.21 18.84
N ALA A 83 5.28 -5.01 19.68
CA ALA A 83 6.51 -4.34 19.25
C ALA A 83 7.17 -5.04 18.05
N LYS A 84 6.90 -6.35 17.87
CA LYS A 84 7.36 -7.12 16.71
C LYS A 84 6.80 -6.63 15.37
N ASP A 85 5.74 -5.83 15.41
CA ASP A 85 5.07 -5.29 14.23
C ASP A 85 5.60 -3.91 13.83
N THR A 86 6.56 -3.34 14.57
CA THR A 86 7.11 -2.01 14.29
C THR A 86 8.24 -2.04 13.28
N GLU A 87 8.46 -0.91 12.60
CA GLU A 87 9.56 -0.72 11.66
C GLU A 87 10.92 -0.81 12.39
N GLU A 88 10.99 -0.35 13.64
CA GLU A 88 12.18 -0.42 14.50
C GLU A 88 12.55 -1.87 14.83
N TYR A 89 11.57 -2.72 15.13
CA TYR A 89 11.83 -4.14 15.35
C TYR A 89 12.33 -4.81 14.07
N ALA A 90 11.70 -4.51 12.92
CA ALA A 90 12.12 -5.06 11.63
C ALA A 90 13.54 -4.62 11.26
N LEU A 91 13.88 -3.34 11.45
CA LEU A 91 15.22 -2.80 11.26
C LEU A 91 16.23 -3.48 12.19
N LEU A 92 15.88 -3.66 13.47
CA LEU A 92 16.72 -4.36 14.44
C LEU A 92 17.07 -5.79 13.98
N GLN A 93 16.10 -6.54 13.43
CA GLN A 93 16.36 -7.89 12.90
C GLN A 93 17.30 -7.87 11.69
N ILE A 94 17.14 -6.89 10.80
CA ILE A 94 18.05 -6.70 9.65
C ILE A 94 19.47 -6.43 10.13
N LEU A 95 19.65 -5.47 11.04
CA LEU A 95 20.96 -5.10 11.57
C LEU A 95 21.63 -6.29 12.25
N LYS A 96 20.91 -7.01 13.13
CA LYS A 96 21.42 -8.21 13.82
C LYS A 96 21.88 -9.28 12.83
N LYS A 97 21.11 -9.53 11.78
CA LYS A 97 21.42 -10.58 10.79
C LYS A 97 22.59 -10.19 9.89
N LEU A 98 22.60 -8.95 9.39
CA LEU A 98 23.71 -8.45 8.59
C LEU A 98 25.00 -8.42 9.40
N THR A 99 25.00 -7.95 10.66
CA THR A 99 26.21 -7.91 11.51
C THR A 99 26.85 -9.29 11.69
N LYS A 100 26.04 -10.33 11.93
CA LYS A 100 26.53 -11.72 12.15
C LYS A 100 26.96 -12.43 10.86
N ALA A 101 26.49 -11.98 9.70
CA ALA A 101 26.72 -12.68 8.45
C ALA A 101 28.14 -12.48 7.92
N LYS A 102 28.76 -13.59 7.49
CA LYS A 102 30.02 -13.57 6.72
C LYS A 102 29.79 -13.05 5.30
N ASP A 103 28.72 -13.52 4.67
CA ASP A 103 28.29 -13.09 3.34
C ASP A 103 27.07 -12.16 3.48
N LYS A 104 27.31 -10.86 3.28
CA LYS A 104 26.28 -9.82 3.44
C LYS A 104 25.22 -9.91 2.34
N ALA A 105 25.61 -10.28 1.12
CA ALA A 105 24.68 -10.40 0.00
C ALA A 105 23.69 -11.53 0.25
N LYS A 106 24.17 -12.73 0.62
CA LYS A 106 23.31 -13.87 0.96
C LYS A 106 22.44 -13.60 2.18
N ALA A 107 22.95 -12.89 3.18
CA ALA A 107 22.18 -12.50 4.35
C ALA A 107 21.05 -11.54 3.99
N PHE A 108 21.32 -10.55 3.14
CA PHE A 108 20.32 -9.64 2.58
C PHE A 108 19.26 -10.41 1.80
N ASP A 109 19.65 -11.32 0.92
CA ASP A 109 18.70 -12.13 0.14
C ASP A 109 17.76 -12.90 1.05
N SER A 110 18.29 -13.52 2.11
CA SER A 110 17.47 -14.25 3.07
C SER A 110 16.62 -13.39 4.01
N LEU A 111 16.78 -12.06 3.99
CA LEU A 111 15.94 -11.10 4.75
C LEU A 111 14.74 -10.64 3.91
N PHE A 112 14.94 -10.43 2.60
CA PHE A 112 13.98 -9.76 1.73
C PHE A 112 13.42 -10.65 0.61
N THR A 113 14.03 -11.81 0.36
CA THR A 113 13.45 -12.85 -0.49
C THR A 113 12.57 -13.73 0.40
N PRO A 114 11.24 -13.75 0.21
CA PRO A 114 10.39 -14.66 0.94
C PRO A 114 10.86 -16.10 0.67
N LYS A 115 10.80 -16.97 1.68
CA LYS A 115 10.84 -18.40 1.42
C LYS A 115 9.59 -18.72 0.61
N THR A 116 9.72 -18.79 -0.70
CA THR A 116 8.62 -19.16 -1.58
C THR A 116 8.13 -20.53 -1.14
N SER A 117 6.92 -20.57 -0.63
CA SER A 117 6.25 -21.83 -0.36
C SER A 117 6.09 -22.56 -1.70
N GLN A 118 6.68 -23.74 -1.82
CA GLN A 118 6.55 -24.55 -3.03
C GLN A 118 5.17 -25.21 -3.03
N SER A 119 4.51 -25.21 -4.19
CA SER A 119 3.24 -25.90 -4.38
C SER A 119 3.40 -27.39 -4.08
N LYS A 120 2.44 -27.95 -3.33
CA LYS A 120 2.25 -29.38 -3.09
C LYS A 120 1.05 -29.93 -3.87
N GLY A 121 0.52 -29.15 -4.81
CA GLY A 121 -0.78 -29.38 -5.45
C GLY A 121 -1.93 -28.86 -4.59
N VAL A 122 -3.10 -28.67 -5.23
CA VAL A 122 -4.32 -28.22 -4.55
C VAL A 122 -4.68 -29.20 -3.44
N THR A 123 -4.51 -28.76 -2.20
CA THR A 123 -4.65 -29.61 -0.99
C THR A 123 -5.67 -29.05 0.00
N TYR A 124 -6.09 -27.79 -0.17
CA TYR A 124 -7.04 -27.14 0.74
C TYR A 124 -8.30 -26.71 -0.01
N GLN A 125 -9.47 -27.08 0.53
CA GLN A 125 -10.78 -26.73 -0.05
C GLN A 125 -11.72 -26.14 1.02
N PRO A 126 -11.42 -24.95 1.56
CA PRO A 126 -12.28 -24.31 2.55
C PRO A 126 -13.69 -24.08 1.99
N LYS A 127 -14.71 -24.42 2.79
CA LYS A 127 -16.13 -24.17 2.45
C LYS A 127 -16.69 -22.91 3.11
N THR A 128 -15.87 -22.21 3.90
CA THR A 128 -16.27 -20.99 4.60
C THR A 128 -15.14 -19.96 4.56
N LYS A 129 -15.49 -18.67 4.58
CA LYS A 129 -14.54 -17.56 4.71
C LYS A 129 -13.65 -17.72 5.95
N ALA A 130 -14.21 -18.20 7.07
CA ALA A 130 -13.46 -18.42 8.31
C ALA A 130 -12.39 -19.51 8.17
N ALA A 131 -12.69 -20.61 7.46
CA ALA A 131 -11.71 -21.65 7.17
C ALA A 131 -10.60 -21.11 6.25
N LEU A 132 -10.97 -20.38 5.18
CA LEU A 132 -10.01 -19.74 4.29
C LEU A 132 -9.10 -18.76 5.05
N LYS A 133 -9.66 -17.93 5.94
CA LYS A 133 -8.90 -17.01 6.79
C LYS A 133 -7.86 -17.70 7.69
N LYS A 134 -8.10 -18.94 8.12
CA LYS A 134 -7.10 -19.69 8.89
C LYS A 134 -5.94 -20.12 8.01
N LEU A 135 -6.22 -20.57 6.79
CA LEU A 135 -5.20 -21.03 5.84
C LEU A 135 -4.31 -19.89 5.34
N ILE A 136 -4.89 -18.74 4.97
CA ILE A 136 -4.10 -17.60 4.48
C ILE A 136 -3.15 -17.02 5.54
N LYS A 137 -3.49 -17.14 6.83
CA LYS A 137 -2.67 -16.69 7.96
C LYS A 137 -1.45 -17.59 8.19
N ASP A 138 -1.49 -18.83 7.71
CA ASP A 138 -0.34 -19.73 7.78
C ASP A 138 0.63 -19.39 6.63
N GLU A 139 1.71 -18.70 6.97
CA GLU A 139 2.74 -18.29 6.00
C GLU A 139 3.52 -19.47 5.39
N SER A 140 3.39 -20.69 5.94
CA SER A 140 3.98 -21.89 5.36
C SER A 140 3.18 -22.46 4.18
N ILE A 141 1.91 -22.07 4.05
CA ILE A 141 1.02 -22.53 2.98
C ILE A 141 1.26 -21.71 1.71
N TYR A 142 1.46 -22.40 0.58
CA TYR A 142 1.41 -21.78 -0.75
C TYR A 142 -0.03 -21.46 -1.12
N LEU A 143 -0.35 -20.19 -1.39
CA LEU A 143 -1.74 -19.77 -1.58
C LEU A 143 -2.39 -20.46 -2.78
N GLY A 144 -1.59 -20.80 -3.81
CA GLY A 144 -2.07 -21.50 -5.00
C GLY A 144 -2.50 -22.95 -4.76
N ASP A 145 -2.22 -23.52 -3.59
CA ASP A 145 -2.71 -24.85 -3.19
C ASP A 145 -4.09 -24.79 -2.52
N ILE A 146 -4.68 -23.60 -2.42
CA ILE A 146 -6.01 -23.38 -1.85
C ILE A 146 -7.03 -23.18 -2.98
N ASP A 147 -7.99 -24.09 -3.07
CA ASP A 147 -9.17 -23.94 -3.92
C ASP A 147 -10.23 -23.09 -3.20
N VAL A 148 -10.44 -21.88 -3.71
CA VAL A 148 -11.37 -20.89 -3.17
C VAL A 148 -12.78 -20.98 -3.75
N SER A 149 -13.06 -21.92 -4.66
CA SER A 149 -14.37 -22.08 -5.32
C SER A 149 -15.51 -22.32 -4.32
N GLY A 150 -15.20 -22.87 -3.14
CA GLY A 150 -16.15 -23.10 -2.05
C GLY A 150 -16.49 -21.88 -1.19
N VAL A 151 -15.90 -20.71 -1.45
CA VAL A 151 -16.09 -19.48 -0.66
C VAL A 151 -16.62 -18.37 -1.57
N SER A 152 -17.79 -17.81 -1.25
CA SER A 152 -18.45 -16.78 -2.08
C SER A 152 -18.20 -15.34 -1.61
N ASP A 153 -17.64 -15.17 -0.42
CA ASP A 153 -17.47 -13.88 0.26
C ASP A 153 -15.98 -13.64 0.53
N PHE A 154 -15.41 -12.64 -0.14
CA PHE A 154 -14.01 -12.22 -0.02
C PHE A 154 -13.86 -10.94 0.81
N THR A 155 -14.93 -10.49 1.47
CA THR A 155 -14.86 -9.34 2.36
C THR A 155 -13.76 -9.56 3.39
N ASN A 156 -12.95 -8.53 3.64
CA ASN A 156 -11.91 -8.49 4.67
C ASN A 156 -10.97 -9.73 4.75
N LEU A 157 -10.71 -10.40 3.63
CA LEU A 157 -10.00 -11.67 3.62
C LEU A 157 -8.57 -11.56 4.17
N PHE A 158 -7.78 -10.62 3.63
CA PHE A 158 -6.41 -10.28 4.03
C PHE A 158 -6.33 -8.97 4.85
N ASP A 159 -7.41 -8.59 5.54
CA ASP A 159 -7.43 -7.44 6.45
C ASP A 159 -6.25 -7.48 7.44
N LYS A 160 -5.43 -6.43 7.42
CA LYS A 160 -4.22 -6.25 8.24
C LYS A 160 -3.23 -7.41 8.13
N SER A 161 -3.21 -8.08 6.98
CA SER A 161 -2.32 -9.23 6.76
C SER A 161 -0.84 -8.82 6.87
N LYS A 162 -0.11 -9.55 7.72
CA LYS A 162 1.34 -9.42 7.90
C LYS A 162 2.15 -10.30 6.92
N ARG A 163 1.43 -11.13 6.15
CA ARG A 163 2.01 -12.05 5.17
C ARG A 163 2.87 -11.29 4.15
N LYS A 164 4.07 -11.78 3.86
CA LYS A 164 4.99 -11.20 2.87
C LYS A 164 5.00 -11.94 1.53
N ASP A 165 4.77 -13.25 1.55
CA ASP A 165 4.72 -14.10 0.36
C ASP A 165 3.27 -14.38 -0.04
N PHE A 166 2.78 -13.73 -1.09
CA PHE A 166 1.44 -14.01 -1.64
C PHE A 166 1.48 -14.93 -2.87
N SER A 167 2.60 -15.62 -3.12
CA SER A 167 2.73 -16.48 -4.30
C SER A 167 1.62 -17.53 -4.39
N GLY A 168 1.12 -17.72 -5.61
CA GLY A 168 0.02 -18.62 -5.93
C GLY A 168 -1.37 -17.99 -5.83
N ILE A 169 -1.50 -16.78 -5.28
CA ILE A 169 -2.79 -16.09 -5.20
C ILE A 169 -3.36 -15.75 -6.60
N GLU A 170 -2.47 -15.56 -7.59
CA GLU A 170 -2.81 -15.32 -9.00
C GLU A 170 -3.56 -16.48 -9.65
N LYS A 171 -3.50 -17.69 -9.04
CA LYS A 171 -4.14 -18.92 -9.51
C LYS A 171 -5.57 -19.08 -8.99
N TRP A 172 -6.00 -18.24 -8.05
CA TRP A 172 -7.34 -18.33 -7.49
C TRP A 172 -8.40 -18.02 -8.54
N ASN A 173 -9.36 -18.93 -8.70
CA ASN A 173 -10.57 -18.65 -9.47
C ASN A 173 -11.53 -17.83 -8.61
N VAL A 174 -11.64 -16.53 -8.92
CA VAL A 174 -12.52 -15.58 -8.21
C VAL A 174 -13.74 -15.15 -9.04
N SER A 175 -13.99 -15.79 -10.18
CA SER A 175 -15.07 -15.43 -11.11
C SER A 175 -16.47 -15.48 -10.50
N HIS A 176 -16.68 -16.25 -9.43
CA HIS A 176 -17.97 -16.36 -8.73
C HIS A 176 -18.15 -15.32 -7.60
N ILE A 177 -17.14 -14.51 -7.30
CA ILE A 177 -17.16 -13.55 -6.20
C ILE A 177 -17.93 -12.29 -6.57
N LYS A 178 -18.79 -11.83 -5.66
CA LYS A 178 -19.57 -10.58 -5.81
C LYS A 178 -19.09 -9.44 -4.92
N ASP A 179 -18.46 -9.75 -3.79
CA ASP A 179 -18.01 -8.76 -2.80
C ASP A 179 -16.54 -8.99 -2.46
N MET A 180 -15.70 -8.01 -2.80
CA MET A 180 -14.27 -7.95 -2.48
C MET A 180 -13.95 -6.76 -1.56
N SER A 181 -14.94 -6.20 -0.88
CA SER A 181 -14.73 -5.05 -0.01
C SER A 181 -13.75 -5.38 1.12
N PHE A 182 -12.84 -4.45 1.41
CA PHE A 182 -11.79 -4.59 2.42
C PHE A 182 -10.83 -5.78 2.20
N CYS A 183 -10.83 -6.46 1.03
CA CYS A 183 -10.10 -7.73 0.85
C CYS A 183 -8.61 -7.63 1.22
N PHE A 184 -7.92 -6.54 0.89
CA PHE A 184 -6.52 -6.27 1.23
C PHE A 184 -6.35 -4.99 2.06
N VAL A 185 -7.37 -4.61 2.85
CA VAL A 185 -7.25 -3.42 3.71
C VAL A 185 -6.07 -3.57 4.67
N GLU A 186 -5.22 -2.56 4.74
CA GLU A 186 -4.00 -2.51 5.55
C GLU A 186 -3.04 -3.69 5.33
N ALA A 187 -3.15 -4.44 4.21
CA ALA A 187 -2.18 -5.47 3.84
C ALA A 187 -0.89 -4.80 3.31
N ARG A 188 -0.12 -4.19 4.21
CA ARG A 188 1.01 -3.28 3.88
C ARG A 188 2.10 -3.91 3.02
N HIS A 189 2.25 -5.24 3.03
CA HIS A 189 3.21 -5.99 2.22
C HIS A 189 2.64 -6.51 0.90
N PHE A 190 1.34 -6.33 0.63
CA PHE A 190 0.71 -6.84 -0.57
C PHE A 190 1.13 -6.02 -1.81
N ASN A 191 1.76 -6.71 -2.76
CA ASN A 191 2.12 -6.18 -4.08
C ASN A 191 2.25 -7.33 -5.10
N HIS A 192 1.43 -8.38 -4.97
CA HIS A 192 1.47 -9.53 -5.87
C HIS A 192 0.54 -9.31 -7.06
N ASP A 193 0.94 -9.76 -8.24
CA ASP A 193 0.14 -9.61 -9.45
C ASP A 193 -1.17 -10.41 -9.33
N ILE A 194 -2.28 -9.70 -9.51
CA ILE A 194 -3.64 -10.23 -9.52
C ILE A 194 -4.40 -9.74 -10.77
N GLY A 195 -3.69 -9.23 -11.78
CA GLY A 195 -4.28 -8.75 -13.03
C GLY A 195 -4.97 -9.86 -13.84
N SER A 196 -4.67 -11.13 -13.54
CA SER A 196 -5.30 -12.32 -14.12
C SER A 196 -6.67 -12.68 -13.52
N TRP A 197 -7.06 -12.06 -12.40
CA TRP A 197 -8.35 -12.35 -11.75
C TRP A 197 -9.53 -11.89 -12.62
N ASP A 198 -10.50 -12.79 -12.80
CA ASP A 198 -11.79 -12.44 -13.40
C ASP A 198 -12.70 -11.80 -12.33
N VAL A 199 -12.76 -10.47 -12.32
CA VAL A 199 -13.59 -9.67 -11.41
C VAL A 199 -14.92 -9.23 -12.02
N SER A 200 -15.32 -9.80 -13.18
CA SER A 200 -16.48 -9.35 -13.96
C SER A 200 -17.84 -9.52 -13.27
N ASN A 201 -17.89 -10.24 -12.14
CA ASN A 201 -19.09 -10.43 -11.31
C ASN A 201 -19.06 -9.64 -9.99
N VAL A 202 -17.98 -8.91 -9.71
CA VAL A 202 -17.85 -8.13 -8.48
C VAL A 202 -18.72 -6.87 -8.56
N GLU A 203 -19.48 -6.61 -7.50
CA GLU A 203 -20.35 -5.44 -7.35
C GLU A 203 -19.82 -4.45 -6.30
N ASP A 204 -19.03 -4.90 -5.32
CA ASP A 204 -18.46 -4.08 -4.24
C ASP A 204 -16.93 -4.29 -4.11
N MET A 205 -16.17 -3.20 -4.26
CA MET A 205 -14.71 -3.13 -4.12
C MET A 205 -14.26 -2.06 -3.11
N ARG A 206 -15.15 -1.65 -2.19
CA ARG A 206 -14.82 -0.63 -1.19
C ARG A 206 -13.59 -0.99 -0.39
N PHE A 207 -12.70 -0.03 -0.22
CA PHE A 207 -11.50 -0.15 0.60
C PHE A 207 -10.64 -1.38 0.27
N MET A 208 -10.77 -1.97 -0.93
CA MET A 208 -10.11 -3.24 -1.28
C MET A 208 -8.60 -3.17 -1.08
N PHE A 209 -7.95 -2.04 -1.40
CA PHE A 209 -6.53 -1.78 -1.21
C PHE A 209 -6.26 -0.59 -0.27
N HIS A 210 -7.21 -0.25 0.60
CA HIS A 210 -7.06 0.86 1.53
C HIS A 210 -5.84 0.63 2.43
N CYS A 211 -4.91 1.58 2.48
CA CYS A 211 -3.64 1.49 3.19
C CYS A 211 -2.78 0.26 2.83
N ALA A 212 -2.99 -0.37 1.66
CA ALA A 212 -2.07 -1.34 1.08
C ALA A 212 -0.86 -0.60 0.50
N ILE A 213 -0.01 -0.07 1.38
CA ILE A 213 0.93 1.02 1.06
C ILE A 213 1.87 0.72 -0.11
N ARG A 214 2.21 -0.56 -0.36
CA ARG A 214 3.11 -1.02 -1.43
C ARG A 214 2.42 -1.46 -2.71
N PHE A 215 1.10 -1.60 -2.71
CA PHE A 215 0.38 -2.15 -3.83
C PHE A 215 0.56 -1.25 -5.08
N ASN A 216 1.09 -1.82 -6.15
CA ASN A 216 1.37 -1.14 -7.41
C ASN A 216 1.39 -2.11 -8.60
N GLN A 217 0.42 -3.01 -8.68
CA GLN A 217 0.31 -4.02 -9.74
C GLN A 217 -0.70 -3.61 -10.83
N PRO A 218 -0.48 -4.00 -12.09
CA PRO A 218 -1.36 -3.62 -13.19
C PRO A 218 -2.76 -4.24 -13.01
N LEU A 219 -3.79 -3.39 -13.08
CA LEU A 219 -5.20 -3.80 -12.97
C LEU A 219 -6.03 -3.40 -14.20
N GLU A 220 -5.40 -2.86 -15.25
CA GLU A 220 -6.09 -2.31 -16.42
C GLU A 220 -6.95 -3.37 -17.15
N SER A 221 -6.59 -4.65 -17.05
CA SER A 221 -7.31 -5.80 -17.63
C SER A 221 -8.62 -6.14 -16.93
N TRP A 222 -8.86 -5.62 -15.72
CA TRP A 222 -10.05 -5.94 -14.95
C TRP A 222 -11.32 -5.37 -15.58
N ASN A 223 -12.33 -6.24 -15.74
CA ASN A 223 -13.67 -5.80 -16.11
C ASN A 223 -14.44 -5.37 -14.85
N VAL A 224 -14.45 -4.06 -14.58
CA VAL A 224 -15.15 -3.47 -13.42
C VAL A 224 -16.56 -2.94 -13.76
N SER A 225 -17.11 -3.28 -14.94
CA SER A 225 -18.38 -2.72 -15.43
C SER A 225 -19.59 -2.99 -14.53
N LYS A 226 -19.54 -3.99 -13.62
CA LYS A 226 -20.63 -4.27 -12.66
C LYS A 226 -20.43 -3.63 -11.28
N VAL A 227 -19.26 -3.06 -11.01
CA VAL A 227 -18.93 -2.49 -9.71
C VAL A 227 -19.75 -1.23 -9.47
N LYS A 228 -20.44 -1.18 -8.32
CA LYS A 228 -21.25 -0.03 -7.88
C LYS A 228 -20.54 0.79 -6.82
N ASP A 229 -19.67 0.16 -6.03
CA ASP A 229 -19.00 0.82 -4.91
C ASP A 229 -17.49 0.61 -4.95
N MET A 230 -16.76 1.72 -5.10
CA MET A 230 -15.29 1.83 -5.11
C MET A 230 -14.81 2.81 -4.04
N TRP A 231 -15.62 3.09 -3.01
CA TRP A 231 -15.24 4.02 -1.94
C TRP A 231 -13.88 3.65 -1.36
N GLY A 232 -12.95 4.60 -1.36
CA GLY A 232 -11.63 4.45 -0.73
C GLY A 232 -10.81 3.26 -1.26
N MET A 233 -11.10 2.74 -2.45
CA MET A 233 -10.47 1.51 -2.96
C MET A 233 -8.94 1.56 -2.92
N PHE A 234 -8.33 2.70 -3.26
CA PHE A 234 -6.88 2.94 -3.21
C PHE A 234 -6.49 4.02 -2.19
N GLU A 235 -7.36 4.33 -1.23
CA GLU A 235 -7.07 5.35 -0.23
C GLU A 235 -5.84 4.94 0.60
N GLY A 236 -4.80 5.77 0.63
CA GLY A 236 -3.55 5.47 1.33
C GLY A 236 -2.66 4.41 0.65
N ALA A 237 -3.02 3.89 -0.53
CA ALA A 237 -2.17 3.02 -1.34
C ALA A 237 -1.01 3.85 -1.96
N SER A 238 -0.05 4.21 -1.12
CA SER A 238 0.88 5.32 -1.38
C SER A 238 1.75 5.14 -2.64
N GLN A 239 2.04 3.89 -3.02
CA GLN A 239 2.86 3.54 -4.18
C GLN A 239 2.06 3.32 -5.47
N PHE A 240 0.74 3.22 -5.39
CA PHE A 240 -0.10 2.89 -6.54
C PHE A 240 -0.02 3.96 -7.63
N ASN A 241 0.38 3.56 -8.85
CA ASN A 241 0.49 4.42 -10.01
C ASN A 241 0.36 3.61 -11.31
N GLN A 242 -0.71 2.81 -11.43
CA GLN A 242 -0.97 1.95 -12.59
C GLN A 242 -2.14 2.47 -13.43
N PRO A 243 -2.13 2.28 -14.76
CA PRO A 243 -3.17 2.79 -15.64
C PRO A 243 -4.52 2.12 -15.32
N LEU A 244 -5.57 2.95 -15.27
CA LEU A 244 -6.96 2.52 -15.06
C LEU A 244 -7.92 3.11 -16.10
N GLU A 245 -7.39 3.78 -17.13
CA GLU A 245 -8.18 4.55 -18.10
C GLU A 245 -9.20 3.69 -18.86
N LYS A 246 -8.93 2.39 -19.05
CA LYS A 246 -9.81 1.43 -19.74
C LYS A 246 -10.95 0.89 -18.89
N TRP A 247 -11.00 1.19 -17.60
CA TRP A 247 -12.09 0.75 -16.74
C TRP A 247 -13.41 1.41 -17.14
N ASP A 248 -14.45 0.59 -17.33
CA ASP A 248 -15.83 1.07 -17.43
C ASP A 248 -16.39 1.31 -16.03
N VAL A 249 -16.34 2.57 -15.60
CA VAL A 249 -16.87 3.02 -14.30
C VAL A 249 -18.29 3.62 -14.39
N SER A 250 -18.99 3.44 -15.51
CA SER A 250 -20.32 4.03 -15.74
C SER A 250 -21.41 3.54 -14.78
N ASN A 251 -21.17 2.42 -14.08
CA ASN A 251 -22.07 1.88 -13.06
C ASN A 251 -21.68 2.25 -11.62
N VAL A 252 -20.57 2.95 -11.42
CA VAL A 252 -20.10 3.33 -10.08
C VAL A 252 -20.99 4.43 -9.48
N GLU A 253 -21.54 4.15 -8.31
CA GLU A 253 -22.35 5.08 -7.53
C GLU A 253 -21.54 5.78 -6.43
N TYR A 254 -20.52 5.10 -5.89
CA TYR A 254 -19.71 5.59 -4.78
C TYR A 254 -18.23 5.45 -5.10
N ALA A 255 -17.51 6.57 -5.19
CA ALA A 255 -16.07 6.61 -5.38
C ALA A 255 -15.42 7.74 -4.54
N ALA A 256 -16.06 8.08 -3.42
CA ALA A 256 -15.47 9.01 -2.46
C ALA A 256 -14.14 8.44 -1.96
N ASN A 257 -13.17 9.32 -1.73
CA ASN A 257 -11.80 8.99 -1.29
C ASN A 257 -11.02 8.00 -2.18
N MET A 258 -11.47 7.64 -3.39
CA MET A 258 -10.92 6.51 -4.15
C MET A 258 -9.39 6.51 -4.26
N PHE A 259 -8.76 7.69 -4.42
CA PHE A 259 -7.30 7.89 -4.48
C PHE A 259 -6.79 8.85 -3.39
N ALA A 260 -7.56 9.09 -2.33
CA ALA A 260 -7.12 9.96 -1.24
C ALA A 260 -5.81 9.40 -0.65
N HIS A 261 -4.81 10.25 -0.41
CA HIS A 261 -3.48 9.83 0.04
C HIS A 261 -2.70 8.84 -0.87
N ALA A 262 -3.16 8.54 -2.09
CA ALA A 262 -2.38 7.79 -3.08
C ALA A 262 -1.25 8.66 -3.65
N LYS A 263 -0.19 8.84 -2.85
CA LYS A 263 0.83 9.89 -3.05
C LYS A 263 1.51 9.86 -4.41
N LYS A 264 1.71 8.67 -5.02
CA LYS A 264 2.37 8.52 -6.33
C LYS A 264 1.41 8.52 -7.52
N PHE A 265 0.09 8.42 -7.32
CA PHE A 265 -0.86 8.25 -8.40
C PHE A 265 -0.90 9.47 -9.32
N ASN A 266 -0.66 9.25 -10.62
CA ASN A 266 -0.69 10.29 -11.64
C ASN A 266 -1.02 9.72 -13.04
N GLN A 267 -2.09 8.93 -13.14
CA GLN A 267 -2.50 8.28 -14.39
C GLN A 267 -3.74 8.95 -14.99
N PRO A 268 -3.86 9.02 -16.33
CA PRO A 268 -4.99 9.64 -17.00
C PRO A 268 -6.29 8.90 -16.66
N LEU A 269 -7.37 9.67 -16.49
CA LEU A 269 -8.72 9.20 -16.18
C LEU A 269 -9.78 9.91 -17.04
N ASP A 270 -9.39 10.65 -18.07
CA ASP A 270 -10.26 11.50 -18.89
C ASP A 270 -11.35 10.71 -19.64
N LYS A 271 -11.15 9.42 -19.87
CA LYS A 271 -12.15 8.53 -20.48
C LYS A 271 -13.23 8.06 -19.53
N TRP A 272 -13.02 8.13 -18.21
CA TRP A 272 -14.00 7.68 -17.22
C TRP A 272 -15.33 8.41 -17.37
N ASN A 273 -16.42 7.66 -17.21
CA ASN A 273 -17.78 8.18 -17.18
C ASN A 273 -18.40 7.88 -15.82
N LEU A 274 -18.70 8.91 -15.05
CA LEU A 274 -19.22 8.81 -13.68
C LEU A 274 -20.68 9.25 -13.61
N CYS A 275 -21.45 9.09 -14.68
CA CYS A 275 -22.81 9.62 -14.80
C CYS A 275 -23.80 9.09 -13.74
N LYS A 276 -23.50 7.95 -13.10
CA LYS A 276 -24.30 7.38 -12.00
C LYS A 276 -23.76 7.71 -10.60
N ALA A 277 -22.65 8.44 -10.51
CA ALA A 277 -21.97 8.67 -9.26
C ALA A 277 -22.78 9.58 -8.32
N LYS A 278 -23.05 9.12 -7.11
CA LYS A 278 -23.78 9.86 -6.06
C LYS A 278 -22.83 10.56 -5.10
N LYS A 279 -21.72 9.91 -4.75
CA LYS A 279 -20.72 10.45 -3.82
C LYS A 279 -19.32 10.20 -4.35
N ILE A 280 -18.63 11.28 -4.68
CA ILE A 280 -17.25 11.22 -5.18
C ILE A 280 -16.29 12.13 -4.43
N TYR A 281 -16.76 12.95 -3.49
CA TYR A 281 -15.95 13.87 -2.67
C TYR A 281 -14.59 13.30 -2.20
N GLN A 282 -13.60 14.18 -2.06
CA GLN A 282 -12.22 13.85 -1.62
C GLN A 282 -11.48 12.75 -2.42
N MET A 283 -11.96 12.33 -3.59
CA MET A 283 -11.31 11.35 -4.49
C MET A 283 -9.79 11.52 -4.63
N PHE A 284 -9.26 12.75 -4.74
CA PHE A 284 -7.82 13.01 -4.87
C PHE A 284 -7.23 13.75 -3.66
N TRP A 285 -7.91 13.75 -2.51
CA TRP A 285 -7.44 14.48 -1.33
C TRP A 285 -6.02 14.03 -0.92
N ASN A 286 -5.07 14.96 -0.86
CA ASN A 286 -3.65 14.66 -0.57
C ASN A 286 -2.97 13.64 -1.53
N ALA A 287 -3.48 13.46 -2.75
CA ALA A 287 -2.82 12.73 -3.83
C ALA A 287 -1.72 13.61 -4.46
N LYS A 288 -0.57 13.71 -3.78
CA LYS A 288 0.45 14.75 -4.03
C LYS A 288 1.03 14.82 -5.45
N LYS A 289 0.99 13.73 -6.23
CA LYS A 289 1.52 13.69 -7.60
C LYS A 289 0.46 13.85 -8.68
N PHE A 290 -0.83 13.84 -8.33
CA PHE A 290 -1.90 13.88 -9.32
C PHE A 290 -1.97 15.24 -10.01
N ASN A 291 -1.76 15.26 -11.33
CA ASN A 291 -1.74 16.48 -12.14
C ASN A 291 -2.41 16.32 -13.52
N GLN A 292 -3.34 15.36 -13.65
CA GLN A 292 -3.99 15.02 -14.91
C GLN A 292 -5.15 15.96 -15.25
N ASN A 293 -5.39 16.15 -16.55
CA ASN A 293 -6.52 16.95 -17.04
C ASN A 293 -7.83 16.15 -16.91
N LEU A 294 -8.86 16.76 -16.30
CA LEU A 294 -10.19 16.17 -16.14
C LEU A 294 -11.31 17.04 -16.75
N ASP A 295 -10.99 17.93 -17.70
CA ASP A 295 -11.97 18.78 -18.40
C ASP A 295 -13.10 17.96 -19.05
N SER A 296 -12.77 16.77 -19.54
CA SER A 296 -13.73 15.85 -20.18
C SER A 296 -14.80 15.28 -19.25
N TRP A 297 -14.67 15.44 -17.93
CA TRP A 297 -15.63 14.92 -16.96
C TRP A 297 -16.86 15.81 -16.78
N GLY A 298 -16.84 17.06 -17.25
CA GLY A 298 -17.93 18.02 -17.01
C GLY A 298 -19.31 17.46 -17.33
N ASP A 299 -19.49 16.91 -18.52
CA ASP A 299 -20.77 16.31 -18.97
C ASP A 299 -20.97 14.86 -18.49
N LYS A 300 -19.94 14.27 -17.90
CA LYS A 300 -19.92 12.87 -17.42
C LYS A 300 -20.20 12.74 -15.92
N LEU A 301 -20.63 13.82 -15.27
CA LEU A 301 -21.03 13.85 -13.87
C LEU A 301 -22.50 14.20 -13.71
N PRO A 302 -23.26 13.49 -12.85
CA PRO A 302 -24.67 13.79 -12.66
C PRO A 302 -24.86 15.13 -11.95
N GLU A 303 -26.00 15.75 -12.23
CA GLU A 303 -26.44 16.94 -11.53
C GLU A 303 -26.64 16.64 -10.04
N GLY A 304 -26.25 17.56 -9.15
CA GLY A 304 -26.35 17.38 -7.69
C GLY A 304 -25.34 16.41 -7.06
N CYS A 305 -24.38 15.89 -7.82
CA CYS A 305 -23.31 15.04 -7.29
C CYS A 305 -22.47 15.75 -6.21
N LYS A 306 -22.14 15.06 -5.11
CA LYS A 306 -21.29 15.61 -4.04
C LYS A 306 -19.80 15.46 -4.37
N ILE A 307 -19.14 16.59 -4.69
CA ILE A 307 -17.73 16.65 -5.14
C ILE A 307 -16.78 17.38 -4.15
N GLY A 308 -17.23 17.68 -2.93
CA GLY A 308 -16.50 18.51 -1.97
C GLY A 308 -15.05 18.07 -1.70
N TYR A 309 -14.14 19.04 -1.54
CA TYR A 309 -12.73 18.86 -1.19
C TYR A 309 -11.90 17.94 -2.10
N TRP A 310 -12.31 17.74 -3.35
CA TRP A 310 -11.64 16.84 -4.28
C TRP A 310 -10.13 17.01 -4.38
N PHE A 311 -9.67 18.26 -4.44
CA PHE A 311 -8.26 18.60 -4.66
C PHE A 311 -7.59 19.29 -3.48
N LYS A 312 -8.15 19.19 -2.27
CA LYS A 312 -7.55 19.84 -1.09
C LYS A 312 -6.14 19.24 -0.84
N PHE A 313 -5.12 20.11 -0.81
CA PHE A 313 -3.70 19.73 -0.71
C PHE A 313 -3.13 18.87 -1.85
N VAL A 314 -3.79 18.84 -3.01
CA VAL A 314 -3.14 18.34 -4.24
C VAL A 314 -2.14 19.39 -4.69
N ALA A 315 -0.93 18.97 -5.04
CA ALA A 315 0.05 19.87 -5.63
C ALA A 315 -0.37 20.13 -7.08
N PHE A 316 -1.21 21.14 -7.30
CA PHE A 316 -1.34 21.75 -8.61
C PHE A 316 0.04 22.25 -9.00
N SER A 317 0.61 21.68 -10.05
CA SER A 317 1.98 21.95 -10.46
C SER A 317 2.19 23.45 -10.70
N PRO A 318 3.12 24.11 -9.99
CA PRO A 318 3.62 25.42 -10.37
C PRO A 318 4.71 25.32 -11.46
N ILE A 319 5.02 24.11 -11.95
CA ILE A 319 6.10 23.87 -12.93
C ILE A 319 5.75 24.48 -14.30
N ASP A 320 4.46 24.67 -14.56
CA ASP A 320 3.90 25.13 -15.82
C ASP A 320 3.00 26.38 -15.66
N GLY A 321 2.76 26.85 -14.43
CA GLY A 321 2.01 28.10 -14.16
C GLY A 321 0.51 28.08 -14.50
N GLU A 322 -0.02 26.98 -15.05
CA GLU A 322 -1.43 26.83 -15.40
C GLU A 322 -2.25 26.19 -14.28
N ASP A 323 -3.37 26.82 -13.92
CA ASP A 323 -4.38 26.21 -13.06
C ASP A 323 -5.02 25.03 -13.81
N LYS A 324 -4.55 23.80 -13.52
CA LYS A 324 -5.11 22.55 -14.09
C LYS A 324 -6.41 22.12 -13.43
N LYS A 325 -7.06 22.97 -12.63
CA LYS A 325 -8.44 22.73 -12.22
C LYS A 325 -9.32 22.64 -13.47
N PRO A 326 -10.19 21.64 -13.54
CA PRO A 326 -11.02 21.52 -14.73
C PRO A 326 -12.00 22.69 -14.85
N LYS A 327 -12.26 23.14 -16.07
CA LYS A 327 -12.99 24.39 -16.37
C LYS A 327 -14.44 24.40 -15.89
N TRP A 328 -15.02 23.22 -15.74
CA TRP A 328 -16.37 23.02 -15.23
C TRP A 328 -16.45 23.08 -13.69
N PHE A 329 -15.35 23.39 -12.99
CA PHE A 329 -15.34 23.61 -11.54
C PHE A 329 -15.21 25.07 -11.15
N VAL A 330 -15.90 25.41 -10.06
CA VAL A 330 -15.76 26.68 -9.35
C VAL A 330 -15.46 26.47 -7.88
N THR A 331 -14.73 27.43 -7.31
CA THR A 331 -14.51 27.52 -5.85
C THR A 331 -15.60 28.41 -5.26
N THR A 332 -16.26 27.96 -4.19
CA THR A 332 -17.25 28.73 -3.44
C THR A 332 -16.61 29.53 -2.31
N GLU A 333 -17.37 30.46 -1.73
CA GLU A 333 -16.90 31.40 -0.68
C GLU A 333 -16.34 30.71 0.57
N ASP A 334 -16.79 29.49 0.88
CA ASP A 334 -16.27 28.63 1.96
C ASP A 334 -15.03 27.81 1.55
N GLY A 335 -14.46 28.08 0.38
CA GLY A 335 -13.32 27.36 -0.18
C GLY A 335 -13.67 25.94 -0.64
N LEU A 336 -14.96 25.59 -0.70
CA LEU A 336 -15.41 24.31 -1.27
C LEU A 336 -15.39 24.38 -2.80
N LEU A 337 -15.29 23.22 -3.45
CA LEU A 337 -15.34 23.11 -4.91
C LEU A 337 -16.72 22.58 -5.31
N LYS A 338 -17.35 23.21 -6.32
CA LYS A 338 -18.64 22.81 -6.92
C LYS A 338 -18.53 22.76 -8.45
N LYS A 339 -19.39 21.95 -9.08
CA LYS A 339 -19.57 21.90 -10.54
C LYS A 339 -20.36 23.14 -10.95
N ASN A 340 -19.95 23.77 -12.05
CA ASN A 340 -20.65 24.90 -12.70
C ASN A 340 -22.07 24.55 -13.10
#